data_AF-A0AA40KKB7-F1
#
_entry.id   AF-A0AA40KKB7-F1
#
_cell.length_a   1.000
_cell.length_b   1.000
_cell.length_c   1.000
_cell.angle_alpha   90.00
_cell.angle_beta   90.00
_cell.angle_gamma   90.00
#
_symmetry.space_group_name_H-M   'P 1'
#
loop_
_entity.id
_entity.type
_entity.pdbx_description
1 polymer ?
#
loop_
_entity_poly.entity_id
_entity_poly.type
_entity_poly.pdbx_seq_one_letter_code
_entity_poly.pdbx_strand_id
1 'polypeptide(L)'
;MFVEVTEKKISIVSFRRQLADELIHQSDEEIPMPIEKKKVHQLQKKDVHKIRKYCSGCCNNNSTIYGRKIARNLTKKVITFCNTCENKPYFCLECFNKFH
;
A
#
# COMPACT_ATOMS: atom_id res chain seq x y z
N MET A 1 -7.79 -3.08 47.62
CA MET A 1 -7.76 -4.31 46.76
C MET A 1 -9.19 -4.72 46.40
N PHE A 2 -9.47 -5.17 45.16
CA PHE A 2 -10.76 -5.48 44.47
C PHE A 2 -12.08 -5.62 45.27
N VAL A 3 -12.07 -6.04 46.53
CA VAL A 3 -13.18 -5.97 47.50
C VAL A 3 -13.66 -4.52 47.73
N GLU A 4 -12.73 -3.55 47.76
CA GLU A 4 -13.06 -2.11 47.88
C GLU A 4 -13.86 -1.56 46.68
N VAL A 5 -13.70 -2.17 45.51
CA VAL A 5 -14.33 -1.72 44.25
C VAL A 5 -15.65 -2.45 44.00
N THR A 6 -15.79 -3.68 44.51
CA THR A 6 -16.96 -4.53 44.24
C THR A 6 -17.94 -4.60 45.41
N GLU A 7 -17.58 -4.06 46.58
CA GLU A 7 -18.30 -4.14 47.87
C GLU A 7 -18.71 -5.56 48.29
N LYS A 8 -18.17 -6.58 47.61
CA LYS A 8 -18.54 -7.99 47.73
C LYS A 8 -17.31 -8.82 48.04
N LYS A 9 -17.49 -9.80 48.93
CA LYS A 9 -16.42 -10.74 49.30
C LYS A 9 -16.32 -11.84 48.24
N ILE A 10 -15.78 -11.49 47.08
CA ILE A 10 -15.48 -12.45 46.00
C ILE A 10 -14.03 -12.95 46.11
N SER A 11 -13.73 -14.12 45.54
CA SER A 11 -12.34 -14.56 45.42
C SER A 11 -11.65 -13.83 44.27
N ILE A 12 -10.33 -13.65 44.37
CA ILE A 12 -9.55 -13.00 43.30
C ILE A 12 -9.65 -13.75 41.96
N VAL A 13 -9.84 -15.07 42.01
CA VAL A 13 -10.05 -15.92 40.83
C VAL A 13 -11.40 -15.62 40.18
N SER A 14 -12.46 -15.51 40.99
CA SER A 14 -13.80 -15.15 40.50
C SER A 14 -13.82 -13.76 39.89
N PHE A 15 -13.17 -12.80 40.55
CA PHE A 15 -13.03 -11.43 40.05
C PHE A 15 -12.31 -11.37 38.70
N ARG A 16 -11.18 -12.06 38.56
CA ARG A 16 -10.44 -12.12 37.29
C ARG A 16 -11.24 -12.79 36.18
N ARG A 17 -12.03 -13.81 36.51
CA ARG A 17 -12.92 -14.47 35.55
C ARG A 17 -14.00 -13.53 35.05
N GLN A 18 -14.68 -12.82 35.95
CA GLN A 18 -15.68 -11.81 35.60
C GLN A 18 -15.11 -10.71 34.70
N LEU A 19 -13.91 -10.22 35.00
CA LEU A 19 -13.23 -9.24 34.15
C LEU A 19 -12.90 -9.81 32.77
N ALA A 20 -12.39 -11.04 32.70
CA ALA A 20 -12.09 -11.67 31.42
C ALA A 20 -13.36 -11.87 30.59
N ASP A 21 -14.43 -12.34 31.20
CA ASP A 21 -15.72 -12.56 30.53
C ASP A 21 -16.28 -11.23 29.98
N GLU A 22 -16.26 -10.15 30.76
CA GLU A 22 -16.73 -8.82 30.34
C GLU A 22 -15.87 -8.23 29.20
N LEU A 23 -14.54 -8.40 29.27
CA LEU A 23 -13.61 -7.91 28.25
C LEU A 23 -13.69 -8.69 26.93
N ILE A 24 -14.03 -9.98 27.00
CA ILE A 24 -14.17 -10.84 25.81
C ILE A 24 -15.53 -10.60 25.15
N HIS A 25 -16.60 -10.39 25.92
CA HIS A 25 -17.95 -10.16 25.41
C HIS A 25 -18.15 -8.80 24.70
N GLN A 26 -17.19 -7.88 24.76
CA GLN A 26 -17.22 -6.60 24.03
C GLN A 26 -16.62 -6.64 22.61
N SER A 27 -16.31 -7.83 22.06
CA SER A 27 -15.69 -7.95 20.73
C SER A 27 -16.49 -8.79 19.74
N ASP A 28 -17.76 -8.42 19.52
CA ASP A 28 -18.44 -8.64 18.24
C ASP A 28 -18.13 -7.49 17.24
N GLU A 29 -17.18 -6.61 17.58
CA GLU A 29 -16.58 -5.67 16.63
C GLU A 29 -15.69 -6.46 15.67
N GLU A 30 -16.08 -6.43 14.40
CA GLU A 30 -15.41 -7.02 13.23
C GLU A 30 -13.92 -7.27 13.46
N ILE A 31 -13.52 -8.55 13.52
CA ILE A 31 -12.11 -8.95 13.47
C ILE A 31 -11.47 -8.16 12.33
N PRO A 32 -10.47 -7.28 12.58
CA PRO A 32 -9.84 -6.54 11.50
C PRO A 32 -9.30 -7.55 10.51
N MET A 33 -9.92 -7.61 9.33
CA MET A 33 -9.44 -8.47 8.25
C MET A 33 -7.94 -8.21 8.10
N PRO A 34 -7.12 -9.25 7.86
CA PRO A 34 -5.70 -9.06 7.61
C PRO A 34 -5.55 -7.99 6.54
N ILE A 35 -5.03 -6.82 6.90
CA ILE A 35 -4.80 -5.74 5.94
C ILE A 35 -3.90 -6.35 4.89
N GLU A 36 -4.43 -6.56 3.69
CA GLU A 36 -3.63 -7.06 2.58
C GLU A 36 -2.42 -6.13 2.46
N LYS A 37 -1.22 -6.67 2.71
CA LYS A 37 0.00 -5.87 2.62
C LYS A 37 0.04 -5.32 1.20
N LYS A 38 -0.06 -3.99 1.06
CA LYS A 38 0.08 -3.31 -0.23
C LYS A 38 1.33 -3.84 -0.91
N LYS A 39 1.19 -4.33 -2.15
CA LYS A 39 2.34 -4.82 -2.91
C LYS A 39 3.38 -3.70 -2.98
N VAL A 40 4.60 -3.96 -2.52
CA VAL A 40 5.67 -2.98 -2.61
C VAL A 40 6.11 -2.89 -4.06
N HIS A 41 5.93 -1.72 -4.67
CA HIS A 41 6.38 -1.45 -6.02
C HIS A 41 7.83 -0.97 -6.00
N GLN A 42 8.64 -1.51 -6.91
CA GLN A 42 10.04 -1.12 -7.04
C GLN A 42 10.35 -0.70 -8.47
N LEU A 43 11.11 0.37 -8.60
CA LEU A 43 11.62 0.86 -9.88
C LEU A 43 12.95 0.18 -10.20
N GLN A 44 12.94 -0.74 -11.15
CA GLN A 44 14.11 -1.51 -11.56
C GLN A 44 14.72 -0.94 -12.84
N LYS A 45 16.04 -1.09 -13.03
CA LYS A 45 16.76 -0.69 -14.25
C LYS A 45 16.98 -1.88 -15.16
N LYS A 46 16.80 -1.68 -16.47
CA LYS A 46 17.19 -2.62 -17.52
C LYS A 46 18.54 -2.22 -18.13
N ASP A 47 19.30 -3.19 -18.64
CA ASP A 47 20.58 -2.93 -19.29
C ASP A 47 20.47 -1.87 -20.40
N VAL A 48 21.34 -0.86 -20.31
CA VAL A 48 21.34 0.33 -21.18
C VAL A 48 21.52 -0.03 -22.66
N HIS A 49 22.26 -1.11 -22.93
CA HIS A 49 22.58 -1.58 -24.28
C HIS A 49 21.43 -2.31 -24.98
N LYS A 50 20.40 -2.75 -24.24
CA LYS A 50 19.33 -3.55 -24.82
C LYS A 50 18.16 -2.69 -25.29
N ILE A 51 17.50 -1.91 -24.44
CA ILE A 51 16.27 -1.18 -24.84
C ILE A 51 16.01 0.05 -23.94
N ARG A 52 15.76 1.21 -24.56
CA ARG A 52 15.12 2.37 -23.89
C ARG A 52 13.70 2.53 -24.40
N LYS A 53 12.70 2.64 -23.51
CA LYS A 53 11.30 2.89 -23.87
C LYS A 53 10.84 4.25 -23.37
N TYR A 54 9.76 4.80 -23.92
CA TYR A 54 9.17 6.04 -23.44
C TYR A 54 8.61 5.87 -22.03
N CYS A 55 8.77 6.89 -21.19
CA CYS A 55 8.07 6.93 -19.90
C CYS A 55 6.56 6.98 -20.14
N SER A 56 5.82 6.02 -19.59
CA SER A 56 4.38 5.85 -19.81
C SER A 56 3.59 7.06 -19.28
N GLY A 57 3.94 7.55 -18.08
CA GLY A 57 3.30 8.71 -17.48
C GLY A 57 3.51 10.00 -18.28
N CYS A 58 4.76 10.27 -18.68
CA CYS A 58 5.06 11.43 -19.52
C CYS A 58 4.41 11.32 -20.91
N CYS A 59 4.42 10.13 -21.53
CA CYS A 59 3.79 9.91 -22.83
C CYS A 59 2.29 10.18 -22.77
N ASN A 60 1.62 9.74 -21.72
CA ASN A 60 0.19 9.96 -21.55
C ASN A 60 -0.11 11.45 -21.37
N ASN A 61 0.60 12.11 -20.44
CA ASN A 61 0.44 13.55 -20.19
C ASN A 61 0.68 14.39 -21.45
N ASN A 62 1.77 14.12 -22.17
CA ASN A 62 2.08 14.83 -23.40
C ASN A 62 1.07 14.52 -24.51
N SER A 63 0.49 13.32 -24.55
CA SER A 63 -0.56 12.97 -25.52
C SER A 63 -1.84 13.74 -25.26
N THR A 64 -2.17 13.98 -23.99
CA THR A 64 -3.31 14.80 -23.60
C THR A 64 -3.11 16.28 -23.96
N ILE A 65 -1.91 16.82 -23.75
CA ILE A 65 -1.64 18.26 -23.95
C ILE A 65 -1.37 18.60 -25.42
N TYR A 66 -0.54 17.81 -26.11
CA TYR A 66 -0.01 18.14 -27.44
C TYR A 66 -0.48 17.18 -28.55
N GLY A 67 -1.29 16.18 -28.19
CA GLY A 67 -1.70 15.13 -29.10
C GLY A 67 -0.65 14.03 -29.29
N ARG A 68 -1.12 12.86 -29.70
CA ARG A 68 -0.32 11.61 -29.77
C ARG A 68 0.94 11.71 -30.64
N LYS A 69 0.89 12.43 -31.76
CA LYS A 69 2.03 12.56 -32.70
C LYS A 69 3.20 13.31 -32.06
N ILE A 70 2.91 14.43 -31.39
CA ILE A 70 3.93 15.29 -30.78
C ILE A 70 4.43 14.70 -29.46
N ALA A 71 3.54 14.01 -28.73
CA ALA A 71 3.87 13.41 -27.43
C ALA A 71 5.08 12.48 -27.47
N ARG A 72 5.23 11.66 -28.52
CA ARG A 72 6.37 10.74 -28.66
C ARG A 72 7.71 11.48 -28.76
N ASN A 73 7.73 12.66 -29.37
CA ASN A 73 8.97 13.43 -29.55
C ASN A 73 9.37 14.15 -28.25
N LEU A 74 8.38 14.62 -27.49
CA LEU A 74 8.59 15.32 -26.21
C LEU A 74 8.85 14.37 -25.04
N THR A 75 8.47 13.10 -25.17
CA THR A 75 8.55 12.15 -24.07
C THR A 75 9.98 11.62 -23.89
N LYS A 76 10.52 11.76 -22.68
CA LYS A 76 11.79 11.16 -22.30
C LYS A 76 11.76 9.63 -22.41
N LYS A 77 12.84 9.06 -22.96
CA LYS A 77 13.09 7.62 -22.96
C LYS A 77 13.81 7.22 -21.66
N VAL A 78 13.34 6.16 -21.03
CA VAL A 78 13.84 5.63 -19.75
C VAL A 78 14.20 4.15 -19.91
N ILE A 79 15.11 3.69 -19.04
CA ILE A 79 15.49 2.27 -18.88
C ILE A 79 14.84 1.63 -17.66
N THR A 80 14.11 2.43 -16.89
CA THR A 80 13.52 2.04 -15.62
C THR A 80 12.08 1.61 -15.80
N PHE A 81 11.69 0.54 -15.12
CA PHE A 81 10.36 -0.06 -15.19
C PHE A 81 9.92 -0.60 -13.83
N CYS A 82 8.61 -0.71 -13.60
CA CYS A 82 8.09 -1.39 -12.41
C CYS A 82 7.87 -2.87 -12.73
N ASN A 83 8.47 -3.80 -11.98
CA ASN A 83 8.27 -5.24 -12.22
C ASN A 83 7.04 -5.81 -11.48
N THR A 84 6.46 -5.04 -10.55
CA THR A 84 5.31 -5.43 -9.73
C THR A 84 3.97 -5.25 -10.46
N CYS A 85 3.90 -4.32 -11.42
CA CYS A 85 2.70 -4.14 -12.25
C CYS A 85 2.62 -5.21 -13.34
N GLU A 86 1.41 -5.65 -13.67
CA GLU A 86 1.14 -6.69 -14.70
C GLU A 86 1.82 -6.37 -16.04
N ASN A 87 1.70 -5.14 -16.52
CA ASN A 87 2.22 -4.71 -17.81
C ASN A 87 3.69 -4.26 -17.80
N LYS A 88 4.36 -4.34 -16.65
CA LYS A 88 5.73 -3.90 -16.44
C LYS A 88 6.06 -2.54 -17.10
N PRO A 89 5.28 -1.49 -16.76
CA PRO A 89 5.36 -0.19 -17.42
C PRO A 89 6.70 0.50 -17.14
N TYR A 90 7.15 1.29 -18.11
CA TYR A 90 8.37 2.08 -18.02
C TYR A 90 8.04 3.45 -17.45
N PHE A 91 8.82 3.89 -16.45
CA PHE A 91 8.61 5.15 -15.76
C PHE A 91 9.94 5.86 -15.49
N CYS A 92 9.93 7.19 -15.58
CA CYS A 92 10.94 8.00 -14.90
C CYS A 92 10.66 8.01 -13.39
N LEU A 93 11.62 8.47 -12.59
CA LEU A 93 11.47 8.56 -11.14
C LEU A 93 10.26 9.40 -10.71
N GLU A 94 10.06 10.57 -11.31
CA GLU A 94 8.93 11.46 -10.99
C GLU A 94 7.57 10.79 -11.26
N CYS A 95 7.41 10.15 -12.42
CA CYS A 95 6.16 9.45 -12.72
C CYS A 95 5.99 8.22 -11.82
N PHE A 96 7.07 7.51 -11.50
CA PHE A 96 6.99 6.37 -10.60
C PHE A 96 6.42 6.80 -9.24
N ASN A 97 7.01 7.82 -8.61
CA ASN A 97 6.58 8.37 -7.32
C ASN A 97 5.16 8.96 -7.33
N LYS A 98 4.63 9.33 -8.49
CA LYS A 98 3.25 9.84 -8.63
C LYS A 98 2.21 8.72 -8.72
N PHE A 99 2.58 7.59 -9.34
CA PHE A 99 1.66 6.48 -9.62
C PHE A 99 1.79 5.30 -8.65
N HIS A 100 2.82 5.28 -7.80
CA HIS A 100 3.15 4.23 -6.84
C HIS A 100 3.53 4.86 -5.51
#